data_AF-A0A3B0PLR8-F1
#
_entry.id   AF-A0A3B0PLR8-F1
#
_cell.length_a   1.000
_cell.length_b   1.000
_cell.length_c   1.000
_cell.angle_alpha   90.00
_cell.angle_beta   90.00
_cell.angle_gamma   90.00
#
_symmetry.space_group_name_H-M   'P 1'
#
loop_
_entity.id
_entity.type
_entity.pdbx_description
1 polymer ?
#
loop_
_entity_poly.entity_id
_entity_poly.type
_entity_poly.pdbx_seq_one_letter_code
_entity_poly.pdbx_strand_id
1 'polypeptide(L)'
;MAFQKIRRVLKKFSRSLLFTKSSSANLVGIYNPVYIRSSIPIDYAPGKVYDLERIYQDLNLRLFEGSLNLKIGWFGRERLGNARRVVLGSYHEEEQLIRIHRSLDREDIPLFFMEYIIYHEMVHSVIPREYSPSGRTIFHGKKFKECEKRFPLYESAVAWEKANIYVLLQGYKTRLGKKHGRTQ
;
A
#
# COMPACT_ATOMS: atom_id res chain seq x y z
N MET A 1 -7.67 -9.82 24.28
CA MET A 1 -6.25 -10.23 24.35
C MET A 1 -5.55 -10.30 22.97
N ALA A 2 -5.87 -9.42 22.01
CA ALA A 2 -5.22 -9.40 20.69
C ALA A 2 -4.12 -8.32 20.54
N PHE A 3 -4.19 -7.26 21.36
CA PHE A 3 -3.33 -6.06 21.27
C PHE A 3 -1.90 -6.24 21.84
N GLN A 4 -1.63 -7.23 22.69
CA GLN A 4 -0.30 -7.42 23.29
C GLN A 4 0.76 -8.01 22.34
N LYS A 5 0.36 -8.50 21.15
CA LYS A 5 1.26 -9.23 20.22
C LYS A 5 2.00 -8.33 19.21
N ILE A 6 1.66 -7.04 19.13
CA ILE A 6 2.38 -6.05 18.29
C ILE A 6 3.72 -5.68 18.95
N ARG A 7 3.76 -5.65 20.29
CA ARG A 7 4.93 -5.31 21.13
C ARG A 7 6.22 -6.07 20.83
N ARG A 8 6.15 -7.34 20.41
CA ARG A 8 7.34 -8.21 20.24
C ARG A 8 8.09 -7.97 18.93
N VAL A 9 7.45 -7.41 17.92
CA VAL A 9 8.08 -7.16 16.61
C VAL A 9 8.86 -5.85 16.68
N LEU A 10 8.21 -4.76 17.09
CA LEU A 10 8.84 -3.43 17.21
C LEU A 10 10.05 -3.40 18.17
N LYS A 11 10.01 -4.14 19.29
CA LYS A 11 11.16 -4.25 20.22
C LYS A 11 12.31 -5.12 19.72
N LYS A 12 12.09 -6.04 18.77
CA LYS A 12 13.17 -6.90 18.24
C LYS A 12 13.95 -6.21 17.12
N PHE A 13 13.34 -5.23 16.44
CA PHE A 13 13.98 -4.50 15.34
C PHE A 13 14.67 -3.19 15.76
N SER A 14 14.37 -2.63 16.95
CA SER A 14 15.09 -1.45 17.49
C SER A 14 16.50 -1.76 18.02
N ARG A 15 16.84 -3.02 18.29
CA ARG A 15 18.15 -3.42 18.87
C ARG A 15 19.21 -3.88 17.86
N SER A 16 18.91 -3.89 16.57
CA SER A 16 19.89 -4.28 15.52
C SER A 16 20.54 -3.09 14.82
N LEU A 17 20.27 -1.84 15.24
CA LEU A 17 21.11 -0.70 14.87
C LEU A 17 22.40 -0.74 15.70
N LEU A 18 23.30 -1.66 15.36
CA LEU A 18 24.71 -1.48 15.65
C LEU A 18 25.43 -1.32 14.32
N PHE A 19 25.78 -0.06 14.09
CA PHE A 19 26.76 0.46 13.17
C PHE A 19 27.96 -0.49 13.06
N THR A 20 28.14 -1.14 11.91
CA THR A 20 29.44 -1.75 11.56
C THR A 20 30.07 -0.91 10.46
N LYS A 21 31.11 -0.18 10.87
CA LYS A 21 32.04 0.54 10.01
C LYS A 21 32.97 -0.51 9.40
N SER A 22 33.06 -0.64 8.07
CA SER A 22 34.23 -1.31 7.47
C SER A 22 34.67 -0.66 6.18
N SER A 23 35.99 -0.54 6.12
CA SER A 23 36.86 0.14 5.17
C SER A 23 36.72 -0.27 3.70
N SER A 24 37.18 0.66 2.86
CA SER A 24 37.36 0.63 1.42
C SER A 24 38.11 -0.59 0.85
N ALA A 25 37.61 -1.11 -0.26
CA ALA A 25 38.43 -1.67 -1.34
C ALA A 25 37.73 -1.45 -2.69
N ASN A 26 38.48 -0.86 -3.62
CA ASN A 26 38.08 -0.50 -4.97
C ASN A 26 37.62 -1.72 -5.78
N LEU A 27 36.40 -1.66 -6.31
CA LEU A 27 36.01 -2.37 -7.53
C LEU A 27 35.36 -1.34 -8.47
N VAL A 28 36.18 -0.82 -9.37
CA VAL A 28 35.74 -0.05 -10.52
C VAL A 28 35.09 -1.04 -11.48
N GLY A 29 33.78 -0.97 -11.65
CA GLY A 29 33.07 -1.80 -12.62
C GLY A 29 31.57 -1.89 -12.39
N ILE A 30 30.83 -0.96 -12.99
CA ILE A 30 29.40 -1.10 -13.34
C ILE A 30 28.43 -1.24 -12.15
N TYR A 31 28.31 -0.21 -11.32
CA TYR A 31 27.07 0.06 -10.58
C TYR A 31 26.72 1.53 -10.79
N ASN A 32 25.90 1.81 -11.81
CA ASN A 32 25.06 3.00 -11.81
C ASN A 32 23.80 2.60 -11.03
N PRO A 33 23.68 2.90 -9.72
CA PRO A 33 22.36 2.90 -9.11
C PRO A 33 21.60 4.04 -9.80
N VAL A 34 20.77 3.68 -10.78
CA VAL A 34 19.80 4.63 -11.31
C VAL A 34 18.86 4.94 -10.16
N TYR A 35 19.18 5.98 -9.39
CA TYR A 35 18.28 6.62 -8.44
C TYR A 35 17.15 7.25 -9.24
N ILE A 36 16.15 6.44 -9.58
CA ILE A 36 14.89 6.95 -10.12
C ILE A 36 14.17 7.59 -8.93
N ARG A 37 14.47 8.87 -8.65
CA ARG A 37 13.47 9.75 -8.04
C ARG A 37 12.18 9.51 -8.81
N SER A 38 11.12 9.12 -8.12
CA SER A 38 9.87 8.91 -8.81
C SER A 38 9.42 10.20 -9.50
N SER A 39 9.43 10.20 -10.82
CA SER A 39 8.87 11.27 -11.67
C SER A 39 7.35 11.34 -11.63
N ILE A 40 6.69 10.49 -10.83
CA ILE A 40 5.24 10.45 -10.69
C ILE A 40 4.80 11.57 -9.73
N PRO A 41 3.97 12.53 -10.18
CA PRO A 41 3.42 13.55 -9.30
C PRO A 41 2.52 12.93 -8.24
N ILE A 42 2.69 13.39 -7.00
CA ILE A 42 1.92 12.95 -5.85
C ILE A 42 1.10 14.14 -5.36
N ASP A 43 -0.18 13.89 -5.14
CA ASP A 43 -1.10 14.87 -4.56
C ASP A 43 -1.43 14.48 -3.12
N TYR A 44 -1.05 15.37 -2.20
CA TYR A 44 -1.26 15.20 -0.76
C TYR A 44 -2.59 15.79 -0.28
N ALA A 45 -3.36 16.46 -1.16
CA ALA A 45 -4.66 16.97 -0.79
C ALA A 45 -5.66 15.82 -0.53
N PRO A 46 -6.66 16.05 0.34
CA PRO A 46 -7.77 15.12 0.49
C PRO A 46 -8.43 14.81 -0.86
N GLY A 47 -8.87 13.56 -1.01
CA GLY A 47 -9.71 13.14 -2.11
C GLY A 47 -11.13 13.70 -1.99
N LYS A 48 -11.97 13.39 -2.99
CA LYS A 48 -13.40 13.70 -2.99
C LYS A 48 -14.15 12.95 -1.89
N VAL A 49 -13.74 11.72 -1.60
CA VAL A 49 -14.38 10.83 -0.64
C VAL A 49 -13.47 10.55 0.55
N TYR A 50 -12.16 10.38 0.29
CA TYR A 50 -11.21 9.93 1.31
C TYR A 50 -10.11 10.94 1.61
N ASP A 51 -9.86 11.17 2.89
CA ASP A 51 -8.65 11.83 3.39
C ASP A 51 -7.63 10.75 3.78
N LEU A 52 -6.63 10.55 2.92
CA LEU A 52 -5.62 9.52 3.13
C LEU A 52 -4.75 9.77 4.36
N GLU A 53 -4.41 11.03 4.61
CA GLU A 53 -3.57 11.42 5.75
C GLU A 53 -4.30 11.08 7.06
N ARG A 54 -5.59 11.44 7.15
CA ARG A 54 -6.42 11.11 8.30
C ARG A 54 -6.52 9.60 8.54
N ILE A 55 -6.74 8.81 7.48
CA ILE A 55 -6.84 7.34 7.60
C ILE A 55 -5.50 6.74 8.02
N TYR A 56 -4.40 7.20 7.43
CA TYR A 56 -3.05 6.77 7.80
C TYR A 56 -2.75 7.06 9.27
N GLN A 57 -3.01 8.28 9.74
CA GLN A 57 -2.77 8.67 11.13
C GLN A 57 -3.54 7.79 12.10
N ASP A 58 -4.83 7.55 11.83
CA ASP A 58 -5.67 6.70 12.65
C ASP A 58 -5.17 5.24 12.67
N LEU A 59 -4.82 4.67 11.51
CA LEU A 59 -4.21 3.33 11.44
C LEU A 59 -2.88 3.24 12.17
N ASN A 60 -2.02 4.26 12.02
CA ASN A 60 -0.72 4.32 12.67
C ASN A 60 -0.87 4.31 14.19
N LEU A 61 -1.79 5.12 14.72
CA LEU A 61 -2.11 5.15 16.15
C LEU A 61 -2.65 3.80 16.64
N ARG A 62 -3.65 3.24 15.96
CA ARG A 62 -4.36 2.02 16.41
C ARG A 62 -3.54 0.75 16.27
N LEU A 63 -2.75 0.63 15.21
CA LEU A 63 -2.13 -0.64 14.80
C LEU A 63 -0.59 -0.62 14.86
N PHE A 64 0.01 0.56 14.94
CA PHE A 64 1.47 0.73 15.00
C PHE A 64 1.93 1.60 16.17
N GLU A 65 1.04 1.89 17.13
CA GLU A 65 1.36 2.68 18.33
C GLU A 65 1.94 4.07 18.00
N GLY A 66 1.62 4.62 16.82
CA GLY A 66 2.14 5.89 16.32
C GLY A 66 3.62 5.86 15.93
N SER A 67 4.23 4.68 15.76
CA SER A 67 5.67 4.56 15.55
C SER A 67 6.12 4.86 14.11
N LEU A 68 5.20 4.88 13.14
CA LEU A 68 5.55 5.14 11.74
C LEU A 68 5.54 6.63 11.44
N ASN A 69 6.45 7.05 10.56
CA ASN A 69 6.52 8.41 10.02
C ASN A 69 6.62 8.33 8.49
N LEU A 70 5.51 7.98 7.84
CA LEU A 70 5.40 7.81 6.41
C LEU A 70 4.60 8.97 5.82
N LYS A 71 4.96 9.37 4.61
CA LYS A 71 4.11 10.22 3.79
C LYS A 71 3.07 9.33 3.10
N ILE A 72 1.88 9.87 2.86
CA ILE A 72 0.87 9.20 2.04
C ILE A 72 0.26 10.20 1.07
N GLY A 73 0.06 9.78 -0.18
CA GLY A 73 -0.56 10.64 -1.17
C GLY A 73 -1.16 9.87 -2.33
N TRP A 74 -1.96 10.58 -3.09
CA TRP A 74 -2.61 10.06 -4.27
C TRP A 74 -1.68 10.11 -5.48
N PHE A 75 -1.80 9.12 -6.34
CA PHE A 75 -1.15 9.12 -7.65
C PHE A 75 -2.10 8.63 -8.76
N GLY A 76 -1.69 8.85 -10.00
CA GLY A 76 -2.46 8.41 -11.17
C GLY A 76 -3.71 9.24 -11.42
N ARG A 77 -4.60 8.74 -12.28
CA ARG A 77 -5.82 9.43 -12.70
C ARG A 77 -7.05 8.80 -12.03
N GLU A 78 -8.15 9.55 -11.94
CA GLU A 78 -9.43 9.06 -11.39
C GLU A 78 -9.95 7.82 -12.11
N ARG A 79 -9.65 7.68 -13.41
CA ARG A 79 -10.04 6.51 -14.20
C ARG A 79 -8.83 5.66 -14.52
N LEU A 80 -8.99 4.37 -14.30
CA LEU A 80 -8.08 3.36 -14.81
C LEU A 80 -8.23 3.21 -16.32
N GLY A 81 -7.09 3.16 -17.02
CA GLY A 81 -7.05 2.70 -18.40
C GLY A 81 -7.29 1.18 -18.50
N ASN A 82 -7.26 0.66 -19.73
CA ASN A 82 -7.34 -0.77 -20.00
C ASN A 82 -6.03 -1.50 -19.62
N ALA A 83 -5.75 -1.58 -18.32
CA ALA A 83 -4.58 -2.26 -17.79
C ALA A 83 -4.92 -3.72 -17.44
N ARG A 84 -4.02 -4.65 -17.80
CA ARG A 84 -4.15 -6.08 -17.42
C ARG A 84 -3.87 -6.33 -15.93
N ARG A 85 -3.23 -5.37 -15.26
CA ARG A 85 -2.91 -5.39 -13.83
C ARG A 85 -3.05 -3.99 -13.27
N VAL A 86 -3.55 -3.91 -12.05
CA VAL A 86 -3.79 -2.65 -11.37
C VAL A 86 -3.02 -2.65 -10.08
N VAL A 87 -2.18 -1.63 -9.92
CA VAL A 87 -1.52 -1.32 -8.65
C VAL A 87 -2.43 -0.36 -7.92
N LEU A 88 -3.07 -0.84 -6.85
CA LEU A 88 -4.00 -0.07 -6.03
C LEU A 88 -3.27 0.84 -5.04
N GLY A 89 -2.13 0.36 -4.54
CA GLY A 89 -1.19 1.13 -3.74
C GLY A 89 0.23 0.61 -3.89
N SER A 90 1.19 1.39 -3.41
CA SER A 90 2.59 0.99 -3.33
C SER A 90 3.37 1.78 -2.28
N TYR A 91 4.22 1.09 -1.53
CA TYR A 91 5.21 1.69 -0.64
C TYR A 91 6.59 1.86 -1.31
N HIS A 92 7.18 3.04 -1.14
CA HIS A 92 8.50 3.43 -1.63
C HIS A 92 9.45 3.67 -0.46
N GLU A 93 10.41 2.76 -0.28
CA GLU A 93 11.31 2.73 0.87
C GLU A 93 12.23 3.96 0.94
N GLU A 94 12.84 4.37 -0.17
CA GLU A 94 13.75 5.53 -0.20
C GLU A 94 13.06 6.85 0.18
N GLU A 95 11.78 7.00 -0.18
CA GLU A 95 11.00 8.21 0.03
C GLU A 95 10.15 8.15 1.32
N GLN A 96 10.11 6.99 1.99
CA GLN A 96 9.17 6.69 3.08
C GLN A 96 7.72 7.08 2.70
N LEU A 97 7.30 6.70 1.49
CA LEU A 97 6.07 7.18 0.86
C LEU A 97 5.14 6.04 0.48
N ILE A 98 3.90 6.10 0.97
CA ILE A 98 2.77 5.31 0.49
C ILE A 98 2.07 6.08 -0.63
N ARG A 99 1.76 5.38 -1.72
CA ARG A 99 1.00 5.92 -2.84
C ARG A 99 -0.29 5.12 -2.98
N ILE A 100 -1.42 5.81 -3.08
CA ILE A 100 -2.72 5.19 -3.34
C ILE A 100 -3.26 5.68 -4.68
N HIS A 101 -3.73 4.77 -5.51
CA HIS A 101 -4.20 5.13 -6.84
C HIS A 101 -5.54 5.89 -6.76
N ARG A 102 -5.64 7.03 -7.46
CA ARG A 102 -6.79 7.94 -7.40
C ARG A 102 -8.13 7.28 -7.78
N SER A 103 -8.11 6.20 -8.54
CA SER A 103 -9.32 5.44 -8.89
C SER A 103 -10.09 4.85 -7.71
N LEU A 104 -9.47 4.82 -6.52
CA LEU A 104 -10.11 4.36 -5.29
C LEU A 104 -10.89 5.47 -4.56
N ASP A 105 -10.78 6.73 -5.00
CA ASP A 105 -11.42 7.89 -4.38
C ASP A 105 -12.88 8.06 -4.86
N ARG A 106 -13.75 7.12 -4.46
CA ARG A 106 -15.15 7.06 -4.86
C ARG A 106 -16.01 6.29 -3.84
N GLU A 107 -17.30 6.60 -3.80
CA GLU A 107 -18.22 6.18 -2.72
C GLU A 107 -18.51 4.68 -2.66
N ASP A 108 -18.41 3.97 -3.79
CA ASP A 108 -18.64 2.52 -3.85
C ASP A 108 -17.43 1.69 -3.41
N ILE A 109 -16.27 2.32 -3.18
CA ILE A 109 -15.19 1.72 -2.41
C ILE A 109 -15.55 1.89 -0.94
N PRO A 110 -15.68 0.83 -0.12
CA PRO A 110 -15.95 0.97 1.31
C PRO A 110 -14.73 1.45 2.10
N LEU A 111 -14.96 2.19 3.18
CA LEU A 111 -13.89 2.68 4.06
C LEU A 111 -12.99 1.56 4.59
N PHE A 112 -13.56 0.44 5.04
CA PHE A 112 -12.76 -0.69 5.55
C PHE A 112 -11.79 -1.26 4.51
N PHE A 113 -12.15 -1.18 3.22
CA PHE A 113 -11.28 -1.64 2.14
C PHE A 113 -10.18 -0.62 1.85
N MET A 114 -10.50 0.69 1.88
CA MET A 114 -9.49 1.74 1.80
C MET A 114 -8.47 1.64 2.95
N GLU A 115 -8.95 1.46 4.18
CA GLU A 115 -8.11 1.21 5.36
C GLU A 115 -7.22 -0.02 5.18
N TYR A 116 -7.76 -1.10 4.60
CA TYR A 116 -7.00 -2.32 4.33
C TYR A 116 -5.86 -2.09 3.34
N ILE A 117 -6.10 -1.38 2.23
CA ILE A 117 -5.06 -1.07 1.25
C ILE A 117 -3.96 -0.22 1.89
N ILE A 118 -4.31 0.81 2.65
CA ILE A 118 -3.33 1.66 3.35
C ILE A 118 -2.54 0.82 4.37
N TYR A 119 -3.22 -0.02 5.14
CA TYR A 119 -2.56 -0.94 6.07
C TYR A 119 -1.60 -1.90 5.36
N HIS A 120 -1.98 -2.47 4.21
CA HIS A 120 -1.11 -3.32 3.40
C HIS A 120 0.20 -2.61 3.04
N GLU A 121 0.12 -1.35 2.60
CA GLU A 121 1.30 -0.55 2.29
C GLU A 121 2.12 -0.19 3.55
N MET A 122 1.47 0.05 4.68
CA MET A 122 2.18 0.24 5.96
C MET A 122 2.92 -1.04 6.39
N VAL A 123 2.36 -2.22 6.15
CA VAL A 123 3.05 -3.49 6.46
C VAL A 123 4.33 -3.66 5.62
N HIS A 124 4.33 -3.21 4.36
CA HIS A 124 5.57 -3.19 3.55
C HIS A 124 6.67 -2.31 4.15
N SER A 125 6.33 -1.26 4.91
CA SER A 125 7.33 -0.41 5.57
C SER A 125 8.03 -1.08 6.75
N VAL A 126 7.39 -2.07 7.39
CA VAL A 126 7.90 -2.73 8.59
C VAL A 126 8.40 -4.15 8.36
N ILE A 127 8.01 -4.79 7.25
CA ILE A 127 8.44 -6.14 6.89
C ILE A 127 9.46 -6.05 5.74
N PRO A 128 10.74 -6.40 6.01
CA PRO A 128 11.75 -6.47 4.97
C PRO A 128 11.38 -7.47 3.88
N ARG A 129 11.78 -7.17 2.65
CA ARG A 129 11.61 -8.06 1.49
C ARG A 129 12.37 -9.36 1.73
N GLU A 130 11.76 -10.47 1.35
CA GLU A 130 12.42 -11.78 1.32
C GLU A 130 12.97 -12.02 -0.09
N TYR A 131 13.98 -12.88 -0.22
CA TYR A 131 14.59 -13.23 -1.50
C TYR A 131 14.61 -14.75 -1.68
N SER A 132 14.24 -15.23 -2.87
CA SER A 132 14.37 -16.65 -3.22
C SER A 132 15.84 -17.07 -3.31
N PRO A 133 16.15 -18.38 -3.27
CA PRO A 133 17.51 -18.87 -3.56
C PRO A 133 18.04 -18.44 -4.94
N SER A 134 17.14 -18.14 -5.88
CA SER A 134 17.45 -17.62 -7.22
C SER A 134 17.54 -16.10 -7.31
N GLY A 135 17.49 -15.38 -6.18
CA GLY A 135 17.61 -13.91 -6.12
C GLY A 135 16.35 -13.13 -6.49
N ARG A 136 15.19 -13.78 -6.66
CA ARG A 136 13.92 -13.09 -6.93
C ARG A 136 13.36 -12.47 -5.66
N THR A 137 12.90 -11.23 -5.76
CA THR A 137 12.24 -10.51 -4.65
C THR A 137 10.88 -11.12 -4.35
N ILE A 138 10.61 -11.39 -3.07
CA ILE A 138 9.35 -11.90 -2.52
C ILE A 138 8.76 -10.80 -1.64
N PHE A 139 7.76 -10.09 -2.17
CA PHE A 139 7.08 -8.99 -1.47
C PHE A 139 6.11 -9.48 -0.39
N HIS A 140 5.49 -10.64 -0.60
CA HIS A 140 4.46 -11.18 0.29
C HIS A 140 4.87 -12.55 0.87
N GLY A 141 6.01 -12.54 1.58
CA GLY A 141 6.53 -13.69 2.30
C GLY A 141 5.64 -14.13 3.46
N LYS A 142 6.07 -15.18 4.20
CA LYS A 142 5.27 -15.72 5.31
C LYS A 142 5.01 -14.67 6.39
N LYS A 143 6.06 -13.91 6.77
CA LYS A 143 5.96 -12.86 7.80
C LYS A 143 5.03 -11.73 7.37
N PHE A 144 5.07 -11.36 6.10
CA PHE A 144 4.16 -10.36 5.54
C PHE A 144 2.71 -10.80 5.72
N LYS A 145 2.36 -12.00 5.25
CA LYS A 145 1.00 -12.55 5.35
C LYS A 145 0.52 -12.68 6.80
N GLU A 146 1.41 -13.04 7.72
CA GLU A 146 1.08 -13.09 9.15
C GLU A 146 0.79 -11.72 9.76
N CYS A 147 1.43 -10.65 9.27
CA CYS A 147 1.16 -9.29 9.70
C CYS A 147 -0.09 -8.73 9.03
N GLU A 148 -0.24 -8.94 7.72
CA GLU A 148 -1.42 -8.54 6.94
C GLU A 148 -2.73 -9.06 7.57
N LYS A 149 -2.74 -10.33 8.01
CA LYS A 149 -3.87 -10.96 8.71
C LYS A 149 -4.25 -10.34 10.05
N ARG A 150 -3.44 -9.43 10.60
CA ARG A 150 -3.75 -8.71 11.84
C ARG A 150 -4.66 -7.51 11.62
N PHE A 151 -4.93 -7.14 10.37
CA PHE A 151 -5.94 -6.13 10.07
C PHE A 151 -7.31 -6.58 10.61
N PRO A 152 -8.02 -5.75 11.40
CA PRO A 152 -9.27 -6.17 12.06
C PRO A 152 -10.34 -6.72 11.12
N LEU A 153 -10.42 -6.20 9.89
CA LEU A 153 -11.40 -6.61 8.88
C LEU A 153 -10.75 -7.36 7.70
N TYR A 154 -9.66 -8.07 7.96
CA TYR A 154 -8.87 -8.77 6.92
C TYR A 154 -9.74 -9.65 6.02
N GLU A 155 -10.51 -10.57 6.62
CA GLU A 155 -11.33 -11.51 5.85
C GLU A 155 -12.40 -10.80 5.01
N SER A 156 -13.01 -9.74 5.56
CA SER A 156 -13.98 -8.90 4.85
C SER A 156 -13.32 -8.15 3.69
N ALA A 157 -12.13 -7.60 3.88
CA ALA A 157 -11.39 -6.89 2.85
C ALA A 157 -10.97 -7.82 1.70
N VAL A 158 -10.43 -9.00 2.01
CA VAL A 158 -10.05 -10.00 1.00
C VAL A 158 -11.27 -10.54 0.25
N ALA A 159 -12.39 -10.78 0.95
CA ALA A 159 -13.63 -11.20 0.30
C ALA A 159 -14.17 -10.11 -0.64
N TRP A 160 -14.14 -8.85 -0.19
CA TRP A 160 -14.57 -7.71 -1.00
C TRP A 160 -13.68 -7.53 -2.23
N GLU A 161 -12.36 -7.64 -2.10
CA GLU A 161 -11.41 -7.55 -3.22
C GLU A 161 -11.72 -8.60 -4.29
N LYS A 162 -11.91 -9.86 -3.89
CA LYS A 162 -12.22 -10.97 -4.80
C LYS A 162 -13.55 -10.74 -5.54
N ALA A 163 -14.57 -10.27 -4.84
CA ALA A 163 -15.87 -9.98 -5.43
C ALA A 163 -15.84 -8.78 -6.38
N ASN A 164 -14.93 -7.82 -6.16
CA ASN A 164 -14.88 -6.55 -6.88
C ASN A 164 -13.65 -6.42 -7.80
N ILE A 165 -12.95 -7.53 -8.09
CA ILE A 165 -11.73 -7.50 -8.92
C ILE A 165 -11.98 -6.84 -10.28
N TYR A 166 -13.13 -7.06 -10.90
CA TYR A 166 -13.50 -6.41 -12.17
C TYR A 166 -13.71 -4.91 -12.03
N VAL A 167 -14.19 -4.46 -10.88
CA VAL A 167 -14.43 -3.06 -10.54
C VAL A 167 -13.10 -2.33 -10.27
N LEU A 168 -12.12 -3.05 -9.72
CA LEU A 168 -10.75 -2.59 -9.50
C LEU A 168 -9.92 -2.61 -10.80
N LEU A 169 -10.24 -3.51 -11.75
CA LEU A 169 -9.55 -3.64 -13.04
C LEU A 169 -10.16 -2.78 -14.17
N GLN A 170 -11.44 -2.41 -14.10
CA GLN A 170 -12.10 -1.59 -15.12
C GLN A 170 -12.42 -0.20 -14.56
N GLY A 171 -11.89 0.84 -15.22
CA GLY A 171 -12.43 2.18 -15.10
C GLY A 171 -13.88 2.18 -15.60
N TYR A 172 -14.83 2.05 -14.67
CA TYR A 172 -16.26 2.31 -14.82
C TYR A 172 -16.85 2.00 -16.22
N LYS A 173 -17.27 0.74 -16.46
CA LYS A 173 -18.28 0.51 -17.50
C LYS A 173 -19.59 1.12 -17.01
N THR A 174 -19.94 2.22 -17.67
CA THR A 174 -21.21 2.96 -17.62
C THR A 174 -22.39 2.07 -17.24
N ARG A 175 -22.88 2.18 -16.00
CA ARG A 175 -24.22 1.75 -15.62
C ARG A 175 -25.09 2.94 -15.25
N LEU A 176 -25.29 3.81 -16.23
CA LEU A 176 -26.63 4.31 -16.52
C LEU A 176 -26.97 3.83 -17.93
N GLY A 177 -27.47 2.59 -17.99
CA GLY A 177 -28.20 2.12 -19.15
C GLY A 177 -29.36 3.06 -19.39
N LYS A 178 -29.25 3.84 -20.47
CA LYS A 178 -30.31 4.25 -21.38
C LYS A 178 -31.68 3.62 -21.02
N LYS A 179 -32.45 4.25 -20.12
CA LYS A 179 -33.90 4.02 -20.08
C LYS A 179 -34.43 4.67 -21.35
N HIS A 180 -34.62 3.87 -22.41
CA HIS A 180 -35.56 4.22 -23.45
C HIS A 180 -36.92 4.35 -22.77
N GLY A 181 -37.33 5.58 -22.50
CA GLY A 181 -38.74 5.90 -22.40
C GLY A 181 -39.35 5.58 -23.76
N ARG A 182 -40.09 4.48 -23.84
CA ARG A 182 -41.20 4.41 -24.77
C ARG A 182 -42.32 5.20 -24.11
N THR A 183 -42.46 6.44 -24.56
CA THR A 183 -43.73 7.17 -24.55
C THR A 183 -44.75 6.37 -25.35
N GLN A 184 -46.00 6.57 -24.97
CA GLN A 184 -47.23 5.86 -25.34
C GLN A 184 -47.36 5.44 -26.80
#